data_AF-A0A3Q0DY43-F1
#
_entry.id   AF-A0A3Q0DY43-F1
#
_cell.length_a   1.000
_cell.length_b   1.000
_cell.length_c   1.000
_cell.angle_alpha   90.00
_cell.angle_beta   90.00
_cell.angle_gamma   90.00
#
_symmetry.space_group_name_H-M   'P 1'
#
loop_
_entity.id
_entity.type
_entity.pdbx_description
1 polymer ?
#
loop_
_entity_poly.entity_id
_entity_poly.type
_entity_poly.pdbx_seq_one_letter_code
_entity_poly.pdbx_strand_id
1 'polypeptide(L)'
;MKTLNEATDKKRAELLGSIAEKLAEAAQTLGYSLERRTPRMRQRDRKVVTKTFHGAGLVVPVDRNDVGYRELPETDADLKRICRAVVEAASDEERLKAFAPIQEMMTFVQFANDECDYGMGLELGLDLFCYGSA
;
A
#
# COMPACT_ATOMS: atom_id res chain seq x y z
N MET A 1 13.08 -12.76 -3.55
CA MET A 1 14.14 -12.63 -4.58
C MET A 1 15.18 -13.69 -4.30
N LYS A 2 15.25 -14.72 -5.14
CA LYS A 2 16.29 -15.75 -5.06
C LYS A 2 17.63 -15.10 -5.41
N THR A 3 18.60 -15.19 -4.50
CA THR A 3 19.97 -14.75 -4.73
C THR A 3 20.57 -15.57 -5.89
N LEU A 4 21.51 -14.99 -6.65
CA LEU A 4 22.23 -15.62 -7.77
C LEU A 4 22.82 -17.02 -7.45
N ASN A 5 22.91 -17.38 -6.17
CA ASN A 5 23.38 -18.66 -5.65
C ASN A 5 22.50 -19.90 -5.96
N GLU A 6 21.37 -19.75 -6.67
CA GLU A 6 20.51 -20.89 -7.04
C GLU A 6 20.66 -21.35 -8.51
N ALA A 7 21.56 -20.75 -9.30
CA ALA A 7 21.80 -21.19 -10.67
C ALA A 7 22.64 -22.49 -10.67
N THR A 8 21.99 -23.64 -10.81
CA THR A 8 22.65 -24.96 -10.92
C THR A 8 23.38 -25.18 -12.25
N ASP A 9 23.14 -24.33 -13.25
CA ASP A 9 23.79 -24.37 -14.58
C ASP A 9 24.90 -23.30 -14.69
N LYS A 10 26.14 -23.78 -14.85
CA LYS A 10 27.34 -22.95 -14.97
C LYS A 10 27.25 -21.91 -16.10
N LYS A 11 26.69 -22.27 -17.26
CA LYS A 11 26.55 -21.35 -18.40
C LYS A 11 25.56 -20.23 -18.09
N ARG A 12 24.48 -20.55 -17.37
CA ARG A 12 23.49 -19.56 -16.94
C ARG A 12 24.07 -18.61 -15.88
N ALA A 13 24.87 -19.14 -14.95
CA ALA A 13 25.55 -18.33 -13.95
C ALA A 13 26.55 -17.34 -14.60
N GLU A 14 27.35 -17.80 -15.56
CA GLU A 14 28.28 -16.96 -16.33
C GLU A 14 27.54 -15.83 -17.08
N LEU A 15 26.42 -16.17 -17.75
CA LEU A 15 25.59 -15.18 -18.44
C LEU A 15 24.98 -14.14 -17.48
N LEU A 16 24.41 -14.59 -16.36
CA LEU A 16 23.84 -13.69 -15.35
C LEU A 16 24.90 -12.80 -14.70
N GLY A 17 26.11 -13.32 -14.49
CA GLY A 17 27.25 -12.54 -14.03
C GLY A 17 27.60 -11.41 -14.99
N SER A 18 27.73 -11.73 -16.29
CA SER A 18 28.00 -10.70 -17.32
C SER A 18 26.91 -9.64 -17.41
N ILE A 19 25.64 -10.03 -17.26
CA ILE A 19 24.51 -9.08 -17.21
C ILE A 19 24.60 -8.19 -15.97
N ALA A 20 24.89 -8.77 -14.80
CA ALA A 20 25.01 -8.01 -13.55
C ALA A 20 26.15 -6.98 -13.60
N GLU A 21 27.29 -7.33 -14.18
CA GLU A 21 28.42 -6.41 -14.38
C GLU A 21 28.03 -5.23 -15.28
N LYS A 22 27.43 -5.51 -16.45
CA LYS A 22 26.98 -4.46 -17.37
C LYS A 22 25.90 -3.57 -16.76
N LEU A 23 25.00 -4.13 -15.95
CA LEU A 23 24.00 -3.36 -15.21
C LEU A 23 24.67 -2.44 -14.16
N ALA A 24 25.68 -2.94 -13.45
CA ALA A 24 26.41 -2.16 -12.46
C ALA A 24 27.19 -1.00 -13.11
N GLU A 25 27.89 -1.26 -14.22
CA GLU A 25 28.62 -0.24 -14.99
C GLU A 25 27.67 0.85 -15.54
N ALA A 26 26.53 0.43 -16.12
CA ALA A 26 25.52 1.36 -16.61
C ALA A 26 24.92 2.20 -15.47
N ALA A 27 24.61 1.59 -14.33
CA ALA A 27 24.11 2.30 -13.15
C ALA A 27 25.15 3.30 -12.62
N GLN A 28 26.43 2.93 -12.56
CA GLN A 28 27.51 3.82 -12.14
C GLN A 28 27.65 5.01 -13.10
N THR A 29 27.64 4.75 -14.41
CA THR A 29 27.75 5.79 -15.46
C THR A 29 26.58 6.78 -15.38
N LEU A 30 25.37 6.29 -15.10
CA LEU A 30 24.16 7.10 -14.98
C LEU A 30 23.94 7.69 -13.58
N GLY A 31 24.79 7.36 -12.60
CA GLY A 31 24.66 7.82 -11.21
C GLY A 31 23.44 7.25 -10.46
N TYR A 32 22.97 6.06 -10.82
CA TYR A 32 21.84 5.39 -10.16
C TYR A 32 22.31 4.52 -8.99
N SER A 33 21.65 4.67 -7.84
CA SER A 33 21.84 3.79 -6.68
C SER A 33 21.17 2.43 -6.94
N LEU A 34 21.92 1.34 -6.69
CA LEU A 34 21.41 -0.03 -6.72
C LEU A 34 20.98 -0.53 -5.32
N GLU A 35 20.91 0.36 -4.32
CA GLU A 35 20.41 0.00 -2.99
C GLU A 35 18.92 -0.38 -3.06
N ARG A 36 18.54 -1.46 -2.38
CA ARG A 36 17.14 -1.86 -2.25
C ARG A 36 16.26 -0.77 -1.61
N ARG A 37 16.83 0.05 -0.72
CA ARG A 37 16.18 1.20 -0.10
C ARG A 37 17.15 2.38 -0.05
N THR A 38 16.87 3.42 -0.83
CA THR A 38 17.71 4.63 -0.88
C THR A 38 17.40 5.60 0.27
N PRO A 39 18.27 6.60 0.54
CA PRO A 39 17.97 7.66 1.50
C PRO A 39 16.66 8.42 1.19
N ARG A 40 16.35 8.65 -0.09
CA ARG A 40 15.10 9.32 -0.52
C ARG A 40 13.87 8.47 -0.19
N MET A 41 13.95 7.15 -0.34
CA MET A 41 12.86 6.25 0.06
C MET A 41 12.64 6.30 1.58
N ARG A 42 13.71 6.27 2.39
CA ARG A 42 13.60 6.42 3.86
C ARG A 42 13.03 7.78 4.27
N GLN A 43 13.39 8.85 3.56
CA GLN A 43 12.85 10.18 3.81
C GLN A 43 11.36 10.26 3.45
N ARG A 44 10.94 9.58 2.38
CA ARG A 44 9.53 9.44 2.00
C ARG A 44 8.75 8.62 3.03
N ASP A 45 9.32 7.53 3.56
CA ASP A 45 8.70 6.70 4.60
C ASP A 45 8.36 7.51 5.88
N ARG A 46 9.12 8.56 6.20
CA ARG A 46 8.82 9.47 7.32
C ARG A 46 7.60 10.37 7.09
N LYS A 47 7.14 10.50 5.85
CA LYS A 47 5.95 11.28 5.46
C LYS A 47 4.73 10.40 5.22
N VAL A 48 4.87 9.09 5.40
CA VAL A 48 3.78 8.14 5.20
C VAL A 48 2.83 8.26 6.39
N VAL A 49 1.56 8.55 6.12
CA VAL A 49 0.52 8.73 7.16
C VAL A 49 -0.17 7.41 7.50
N THR A 50 -0.32 6.51 6.53
CA THR A 50 -0.81 5.13 6.72
C THR A 50 -0.13 4.18 5.74
N LYS A 51 -0.10 2.88 6.04
CA LYS A 51 0.49 1.85 5.16
C LYS A 51 -0.48 1.30 4.11
N THR A 52 -1.79 1.36 4.39
CA THR A 52 -2.85 0.63 3.71
C THR A 52 -2.55 -0.88 3.58
N PHE A 53 -3.47 -1.66 3.02
CA PHE A 53 -3.33 -3.12 2.91
C PHE A 53 -2.13 -3.57 2.08
N HIS A 54 -1.72 -2.79 1.07
CA HIS A 54 -0.59 -3.14 0.21
C HIS A 54 0.78 -2.82 0.82
N GLY A 55 0.83 -2.08 1.93
CA GLY A 55 2.06 -1.79 2.68
C GLY A 55 3.02 -0.79 2.04
N ALA A 56 2.75 -0.31 0.81
CA ALA A 56 3.54 0.74 0.16
C ALA A 56 3.35 2.11 0.80
N GLY A 57 2.25 2.34 1.51
CA GLY A 57 1.95 3.57 2.27
C GLY A 57 1.54 4.78 1.45
N LEU A 58 0.86 5.70 2.12
CA LEU A 58 0.18 6.86 1.57
C LEU A 58 0.85 8.15 2.07
N VAL A 59 1.07 9.11 1.17
CA VAL A 59 1.62 10.43 1.49
C VAL A 59 0.65 11.47 0.94
N VAL A 60 0.05 12.25 1.83
CA VAL A 60 -0.82 13.38 1.50
C VAL A 60 -0.26 14.66 2.12
N PRO A 61 -0.64 15.85 1.61
CA PRO A 61 -0.33 17.09 2.30
C PRO A 61 -0.98 17.08 3.69
N VAL A 62 -0.19 17.34 4.73
CA VAL A 62 -0.65 17.58 6.10
C VAL A 62 -0.09 18.92 6.54
N ASP A 63 -0.96 19.82 7.00
CA ASP A 63 -0.56 21.16 7.41
C ASP A 63 0.01 21.18 8.84
N ARG A 64 0.25 22.36 9.41
CA ARG A 64 0.83 22.50 10.77
C ARG A 64 -0.17 22.21 11.90
N ASN A 65 -1.45 22.10 11.57
CA ASN A 65 -2.55 21.81 12.48
C ASN A 65 -3.00 20.35 12.34
N ASP A 66 -2.19 19.51 11.69
CA ASP A 66 -2.47 18.11 11.36
C ASP A 66 -3.69 17.89 10.43
N VAL A 67 -4.08 18.91 9.66
CA VAL A 67 -5.16 18.82 8.66
C VAL A 67 -4.61 18.26 7.34
N GLY A 68 -5.23 17.19 6.86
CA GLY A 68 -4.95 16.49 5.61
C GLY A 68 -5.17 14.97 5.70
N TYR A 69 -5.12 14.40 6.91
CA TYR A 69 -5.32 12.98 7.17
C TYR A 69 -5.87 12.74 8.59
N ARG A 70 -6.85 11.84 8.68
CA ARG A 70 -7.27 11.20 9.93
C ARG A 70 -7.42 9.70 9.72
N GLU A 71 -7.23 8.93 10.78
CA GLU A 71 -7.30 7.47 10.76
C GLU A 71 -8.74 6.97 10.54
N LEU A 72 -8.87 5.77 9.97
CA LEU A 72 -10.14 5.05 9.95
C LEU A 72 -10.56 4.65 11.38
N PRO A 73 -11.87 4.55 11.67
CA PRO A 73 -12.34 4.11 12.99
C PRO A 73 -12.04 2.63 13.30
N GLU A 74 -11.60 1.87 12.29
CA GLU A 74 -11.32 0.44 12.35
C GLU A 74 -9.84 0.17 12.06
N THR A 75 -9.27 -0.85 12.70
CA THR A 75 -7.90 -1.30 12.36
C THR A 75 -7.88 -2.06 11.03
N ASP A 76 -6.73 -2.18 10.38
CA ASP A 76 -6.58 -3.01 9.17
C ASP A 76 -7.12 -4.44 9.33
N ALA A 77 -6.92 -5.03 10.51
CA ALA A 77 -7.37 -6.38 10.81
C ALA A 77 -8.89 -6.45 10.88
N ASP A 78 -9.52 -5.44 11.48
CA ASP A 78 -10.97 -5.36 11.66
C ASP A 78 -11.65 -5.03 10.34
N LEU A 79 -11.10 -4.09 9.55
CA LEU A 79 -11.57 -3.78 8.20
C LEU A 79 -11.52 -5.02 7.29
N LYS A 80 -10.46 -5.83 7.36
CA LYS A 80 -10.40 -7.12 6.64
C LYS A 80 -11.48 -8.10 7.09
N ARG A 81 -11.85 -8.13 8.38
CA ARG A 81 -12.95 -8.96 8.88
C ARG A 81 -14.31 -8.45 8.38
N ILE A 82 -14.51 -7.13 8.34
CA ILE A 82 -15.72 -6.51 7.78
C ILE A 82 -15.86 -6.88 6.30
N CYS A 83 -14.79 -6.67 5.51
CA CYS A 83 -14.79 -7.06 4.09
C CYS A 83 -15.07 -8.55 3.90
N ARG A 84 -14.51 -9.42 4.74
CA ARG A 84 -14.79 -10.86 4.71
C ARG A 84 -16.27 -11.15 4.94
N ALA A 85 -16.86 -10.57 5.99
CA ALA A 85 -18.27 -10.78 6.31
C ALA A 85 -19.20 -10.36 5.15
N VAL A 86 -18.85 -9.27 4.45
CA VAL A 86 -19.59 -8.80 3.26
C VAL A 86 -19.49 -9.80 2.10
N VAL A 87 -18.29 -10.31 1.82
CA VAL A 87 -18.05 -11.21 0.67
C VAL A 87 -18.59 -12.61 0.91
N GLU A 88 -18.49 -13.11 2.14
CA GLU A 88 -18.92 -14.47 2.52
C GLU A 88 -20.41 -14.55 2.91
N ALA A 89 -21.16 -13.42 2.89
CA ALA A 89 -22.58 -13.40 3.20
C ALA A 89 -23.40 -14.32 2.25
N ALA A 90 -24.35 -15.08 2.80
CA ALA A 90 -25.07 -16.12 2.05
C ALA A 90 -26.24 -15.57 1.22
N SER A 91 -26.63 -14.32 1.43
CA SER A 91 -27.69 -13.63 0.69
C SER A 91 -27.43 -12.13 0.59
N ASP A 92 -28.12 -11.47 -0.34
CA ASP A 92 -28.04 -10.00 -0.47
C ASP A 92 -28.58 -9.28 0.77
N GLU A 93 -29.53 -9.86 1.50
CA GLU A 93 -30.03 -9.30 2.76
C GLU A 93 -28.97 -9.34 3.86
N GLU A 94 -28.28 -10.48 4.01
CA GLU A 94 -27.15 -10.60 4.95
C GLU A 94 -25.98 -9.71 4.55
N ARG A 95 -25.69 -9.62 3.25
CA ARG A 95 -24.66 -8.74 2.69
C ARG A 95 -24.97 -7.29 3.01
N LEU A 96 -26.21 -6.84 2.84
CA LEU A 96 -26.63 -5.48 3.16
C LEU A 96 -26.45 -5.15 4.64
N LYS A 97 -26.74 -6.11 5.53
CA LYS A 97 -26.47 -5.95 6.98
C LYS A 97 -24.98 -5.88 7.28
N ALA A 98 -24.18 -6.73 6.64
CA ALA A 98 -22.72 -6.74 6.77
C ALA A 98 -22.06 -5.47 6.20
N PHE A 99 -22.71 -4.76 5.28
CA PHE A 99 -22.24 -3.49 4.72
C PHE A 99 -22.41 -2.29 5.66
N ALA A 100 -23.20 -2.39 6.73
CA ALA A 100 -23.49 -1.27 7.62
C ALA A 100 -22.22 -0.55 8.16
N PRO A 101 -21.16 -1.24 8.60
CA PRO A 101 -19.92 -0.58 9.04
C PRO A 101 -19.22 0.20 7.92
N ILE A 102 -19.27 -0.31 6.67
CA ILE A 102 -18.69 0.41 5.52
C ILE A 102 -19.48 1.69 5.23
N GLN A 103 -20.81 1.65 5.32
CA GLN A 103 -21.65 2.84 5.15
C GLN A 103 -21.38 3.89 6.23
N GLU A 104 -21.16 3.47 7.46
CA GLU A 104 -20.78 4.35 8.56
C GLU A 104 -19.40 4.99 8.31
N MET A 105 -18.40 4.19 7.91
CA MET A 105 -17.08 4.72 7.52
C MET A 105 -17.17 5.69 6.34
N MET A 106 -18.01 5.42 5.34
CA MET A 106 -18.24 6.34 4.22
C MET A 106 -18.83 7.67 4.70
N THR A 107 -19.68 7.66 5.72
CA THR A 107 -20.24 8.88 6.33
C THR A 107 -19.15 9.68 7.05
N PHE A 108 -18.27 9.02 7.82
CA PHE A 108 -17.13 9.68 8.44
C PHE A 108 -16.14 10.23 7.42
N VAL A 109 -15.95 9.54 6.28
CA VAL A 109 -15.15 10.06 5.17
C VAL A 109 -15.76 11.34 4.59
N GLN A 110 -17.09 11.49 4.51
CA GLN A 110 -17.68 12.75 4.08
C GLN A 110 -17.37 13.88 5.07
N PHE A 111 -17.49 13.64 6.38
CA PHE A 111 -17.10 14.62 7.38
C PHE A 111 -15.62 14.98 7.30
N ALA A 112 -14.75 13.99 7.10
CA ALA A 112 -13.32 14.21 6.88
C ALA A 112 -13.05 15.07 5.65
N ASN A 113 -13.77 14.83 4.55
CA ASN A 113 -13.63 15.63 3.33
C ASN A 113 -14.08 17.08 3.53
N ASP A 114 -15.18 17.31 4.24
CA ASP A 114 -15.66 18.66 4.60
C ASP A 114 -14.63 19.41 5.46
N GLU A 115 -13.86 18.68 6.27
CA GLU A 115 -12.80 19.17 7.16
C GLU A 115 -11.39 19.08 6.53
N CYS A 116 -11.28 18.85 5.22
CA CYS A 116 -10.05 18.76 4.43
C CYS A 116 -9.11 17.57 4.73
N ASP A 117 -9.56 16.57 5.49
CA ASP A 117 -8.84 15.32 5.77
C ASP A 117 -9.04 14.26 4.66
N TYR A 118 -8.72 14.66 3.43
CA TYR A 118 -8.95 13.85 2.23
C TYR A 118 -8.22 12.49 2.25
N GLY A 119 -7.15 12.37 3.03
CA GLY A 119 -6.39 11.12 3.15
C GLY A 119 -7.19 9.94 3.69
N MET A 120 -8.22 10.18 4.53
CA MET A 120 -9.05 9.13 5.11
C MET A 120 -9.85 8.38 4.04
N GLY A 121 -10.50 9.12 3.12
CA GLY A 121 -11.27 8.53 2.02
C GLY A 121 -10.37 7.79 1.03
N LEU A 122 -9.15 8.31 0.79
CA LEU A 122 -8.18 7.65 -0.07
C LEU A 122 -7.68 6.33 0.53
N GLU A 123 -7.43 6.27 1.84
CA GLU A 123 -7.09 5.03 2.55
C GLU A 123 -8.21 4.00 2.43
N LEU A 124 -9.45 4.35 2.80
CA LEU A 124 -10.59 3.43 2.74
C LEU A 124 -10.79 2.87 1.32
N GLY A 125 -10.75 3.74 0.31
CA GLY A 125 -10.90 3.34 -1.09
C GLY A 125 -9.79 2.40 -1.56
N LEU A 126 -8.54 2.68 -1.18
CA LEU A 126 -7.39 1.82 -1.51
C LEU A 126 -7.46 0.47 -0.80
N ASP A 127 -7.88 0.43 0.45
CA ASP A 127 -8.01 -0.82 1.22
C ASP A 127 -9.10 -1.72 0.65
N LEU A 128 -10.26 -1.15 0.30
CA LEU A 128 -11.34 -1.88 -0.38
C LEU A 128 -10.88 -2.39 -1.75
N PHE A 129 -10.16 -1.56 -2.52
CA PHE A 129 -9.55 -1.98 -3.79
C PHE A 129 -8.55 -3.13 -3.60
N CYS A 130 -7.68 -3.03 -2.59
CA CYS A 130 -6.68 -4.06 -2.28
C CYS A 130 -7.30 -5.35 -1.74
N TYR A 131 -8.51 -5.30 -1.17
CA TYR A 131 -9.24 -6.49 -0.78
C TYR A 131 -9.65 -7.34 -1.99
N GLY A 132 -9.98 -6.70 -3.12
CA GLY A 132 -10.07 -7.35 -4.43
C GLY A 132 -11.30 -8.22 -4.67
N SER A 133 -12.40 -7.99 -3.94
CA SER A 133 -13.68 -8.64 -4.25
C SER A 133 -14.29 -8.08 -5.53
N ALA A 134 -14.71 -8.96 -6.43
CA ALA A 134 -15.44 -8.65 -7.66
C ALA A 134 -16.91 -9.06 -7.56
#